data_AF-A0A955EB68-F1
#
_entry.id   AF-A0A955EB68-F1
#
_cell.length_a   1.000
_cell.length_b   1.000
_cell.length_c   1.000
_cell.angle_alpha   90.00
_cell.angle_beta   90.00
_cell.angle_gamma   90.00
#
_symmetry.space_group_name_H-M   'P 1'
#
loop_
_entity.id
_entity.type
_entity.pdbx_description
1 polymer ?
#
loop_
_entity_poly.entity_id
_entity_poly.type
_entity_poly.pdbx_seq_one_letter_code
_entity_poly.pdbx_strand_id
1 'polypeptide(L)'
;AAGKEIWRKPFSEDVALALDVYAGARLIDIDLNLENAAGASIGGDGIWIEPLAGFNVAFELPRGFDLRFALDGGVALGEDIGFDYQVVAAFGWRFADNVGIEIGFRHISFDVNDNDFAFDGWAAGLFGSIVIYF
;
A
#
# COMPACT_ATOMS: atom_id res chain seq x y z
N ALA A 1 -11.54 -45.25 18.59
CA ALA A 1 -11.34 -43.86 19.02
C ALA A 1 -10.83 -43.09 17.81
N ALA A 2 -11.70 -42.36 17.13
CA ALA A 2 -11.34 -41.56 15.95
C ALA A 2 -11.02 -40.13 16.42
N GLY A 3 -9.75 -39.74 16.31
CA GLY A 3 -9.31 -38.38 16.57
C GLY A 3 -9.90 -37.46 15.52
N LYS A 4 -10.70 -36.48 15.96
CA LYS A 4 -11.15 -35.37 15.12
C LYS A 4 -9.92 -34.55 14.74
N GLU A 5 -9.49 -34.66 13.48
CA GLU A 5 -8.65 -33.65 12.85
C GLU A 5 -9.37 -32.31 12.95
N ILE A 6 -8.76 -31.40 13.71
CA ILE A 6 -9.20 -30.02 13.82
C ILE A 6 -8.77 -29.35 12.51
N TRP A 7 -9.75 -28.96 11.73
CA TRP A 7 -9.65 -28.27 10.45
C TRP A 7 -8.65 -27.09 10.50
N ARG A 8 -7.38 -27.35 10.17
CA ARG A 8 -6.46 -26.34 9.67
C ARG A 8 -6.63 -26.33 8.17
N LYS A 9 -6.94 -25.20 7.53
CA LYS A 9 -6.79 -25.13 6.08
C LYS A 9 -5.28 -25.13 5.80
N PRO A 10 -4.72 -26.20 5.21
CA PRO A 10 -3.32 -26.17 4.80
C PRO A 10 -3.13 -25.06 3.75
N PHE A 11 -1.87 -24.72 3.47
CA PHE A 11 -1.52 -23.91 2.29
C PHE A 11 -2.30 -24.42 1.08
N SER A 12 -2.78 -23.48 0.23
CA SER A 12 -3.39 -23.88 -1.03
C SER A 12 -2.38 -24.78 -1.77
N GLU A 13 -2.83 -25.97 -2.18
CA GLU A 13 -2.03 -26.83 -3.06
C GLU A 13 -2.18 -26.41 -4.52
N ASP A 14 -3.20 -25.59 -4.81
CA ASP A 14 -3.57 -25.11 -6.13
C ASP A 14 -3.27 -23.62 -6.31
N VAL A 15 -3.21 -23.18 -7.56
CA VAL A 15 -3.18 -21.76 -7.92
C VAL A 15 -4.60 -21.21 -7.82
N ALA A 16 -4.77 -20.11 -7.07
CA ALA A 16 -6.03 -19.39 -6.97
C ALA A 16 -5.86 -17.91 -7.33
N LEU A 17 -6.95 -17.30 -7.77
CA LEU A 17 -7.03 -15.86 -8.02
C LEU A 17 -8.02 -15.27 -7.02
N ALA A 18 -7.56 -14.28 -6.24
CA ALA A 18 -8.40 -13.47 -5.38
C ALA A 18 -8.44 -12.04 -5.93
N LEU A 19 -9.64 -11.45 -5.92
CA LEU A 19 -9.86 -10.04 -6.24
C LEU A 19 -10.62 -9.42 -5.07
N ASP A 20 -10.00 -8.42 -4.46
CA ASP A 20 -10.60 -7.59 -3.43
C ASP A 20 -10.82 -6.18 -3.99
N VAL A 21 -11.96 -5.59 -3.65
CA VAL A 21 -12.22 -4.15 -3.88
C VAL A 21 -12.41 -3.49 -2.53
N TYR A 22 -11.95 -2.26 -2.38
CA TYR A 22 -12.02 -1.56 -1.11
C TYR A 22 -12.22 -0.07 -1.31
N ALA A 23 -12.74 0.57 -0.27
CA ALA A 23 -12.84 2.01 -0.14
C ALA A 23 -12.55 2.38 1.32
N GLY A 24 -12.02 3.58 1.54
CA GLY A 24 -11.63 4.04 2.86
C GLY A 24 -11.18 5.49 2.84
N ALA A 25 -10.31 5.84 3.78
CA ALA A 25 -9.64 7.13 3.81
C ALA A 25 -8.17 6.94 4.17
N ARG A 26 -7.32 7.85 3.70
CA ARG A 26 -5.89 7.90 3.99
C ARG A 26 -5.54 9.27 4.55
N LEU A 27 -4.62 9.25 5.50
CA LEU A 27 -3.97 10.44 6.04
C LEU A 27 -2.56 10.50 5.45
N ILE A 28 -2.24 11.61 4.82
CA ILE A 28 -0.93 11.90 4.23
C ILE A 28 -0.31 13.02 5.07
N ASP A 29 0.94 12.81 5.47
CA ASP A 29 1.78 13.80 6.15
C ASP A 29 3.06 13.93 5.34
N ILE A 30 3.34 15.13 4.83
CA ILE A 30 4.52 15.43 4.01
C ILE A 30 5.36 16.47 4.75
N ASP A 31 6.66 16.20 4.87
CA ASP A 31 7.68 17.13 5.32
C ASP A 31 8.80 17.15 4.27
N LEU A 32 8.99 18.30 3.62
CA LEU A 32 10.05 18.52 2.63
C LEU A 32 11.07 19.51 3.16
N ASN A 33 12.34 19.13 3.11
CA ASN A 33 13.47 20.04 3.30
C ASN A 33 14.48 19.82 2.17
N LEU A 34 14.73 20.87 1.39
CA LEU A 34 15.69 20.90 0.30
C LEU A 34 16.80 21.88 0.65
N GLU A 35 18.02 21.36 0.78
CA GLU A 35 19.21 22.15 1.04
C GLU A 35 20.12 22.17 -0.18
N ASN A 36 20.63 23.35 -0.54
CA ASN A 36 21.63 23.48 -1.58
C ASN A 36 23.05 23.45 -1.00
N ALA A 37 24.05 23.21 -1.86
CA ALA A 37 25.45 23.15 -1.46
C ALA A 37 26.01 24.48 -0.90
N ALA A 38 25.29 25.59 -1.07
CA ALA A 38 25.62 26.90 -0.51
C ALA A 38 24.98 27.16 0.87
N GLY A 39 24.24 26.19 1.42
CA GLY A 39 23.61 26.26 2.73
C GLY A 39 22.26 26.97 2.78
N ALA A 40 21.64 27.26 1.63
CA ALA A 40 20.25 27.74 1.60
C ALA A 40 19.30 26.54 1.65
N SER A 41 18.27 26.64 2.51
CA SER A 41 17.19 25.67 2.60
C SER A 41 15.87 26.25 2.10
N ILE A 42 15.05 25.40 1.50
CA ILE A 42 13.63 25.62 1.28
C ILE A 42 12.89 24.38 1.76
N GLY A 43 11.78 24.58 2.45
CA GLY A 43 10.99 23.48 2.96
C GLY A 43 9.56 23.88 3.21
N GLY A 44 8.75 22.87 3.50
CA GLY A 44 7.34 23.01 3.81
C GLY A 44 6.77 21.67 4.22
N ASP A 45 5.72 21.73 5.02
CA ASP A 45 5.00 20.57 5.53
C ASP A 45 3.50 20.72 5.33
N GLY A 46 2.78 19.60 5.42
CA GLY A 46 1.33 19.61 5.38
C GLY A 46 0.71 18.24 5.63
N ILE A 47 -0.57 18.26 5.99
CA ILE A 47 -1.36 17.08 6.32
C ILE A 47 -2.68 17.08 5.56
N TRP A 48 -2.98 15.98 4.87
CA TRP A 48 -4.20 15.82 4.09
C TRP A 48 -4.94 14.54 4.48
N ILE A 49 -6.26 14.59 4.42
CA ILE A 49 -7.13 13.42 4.56
C ILE A 49 -7.93 13.30 3.28
N GLU A 50 -7.87 12.13 2.66
CA GLU A 50 -8.57 11.86 1.41
C GLU A 50 -9.38 10.57 1.50
N PRO A 51 -10.63 10.55 1.01
CA PRO A 51 -11.30 9.31 0.68
C PRO A 51 -10.54 8.64 -0.47
N LEU A 52 -10.44 7.31 -0.43
CA LEU A 52 -9.82 6.52 -1.48
C LEU A 52 -10.64 5.29 -1.81
N ALA A 53 -10.44 4.78 -3.02
CA ALA A 53 -10.96 3.49 -3.44
C ALA A 53 -9.96 2.78 -4.34
N GLY A 54 -10.03 1.46 -4.36
CA GLY A 54 -9.12 0.66 -5.16
C GLY A 54 -9.46 -0.81 -5.19
N PHE A 55 -8.53 -1.56 -5.75
CA PHE A 55 -8.61 -3.00 -5.82
C PHE A 55 -7.25 -3.63 -5.60
N ASN A 56 -7.30 -4.90 -5.23
CA ASN A 56 -6.15 -5.76 -5.03
C ASN A 56 -6.40 -7.09 -5.73
N VAL A 57 -5.42 -7.56 -6.50
CA VAL A 57 -5.42 -8.87 -7.15
C VAL A 57 -4.30 -9.69 -6.54
N ALA A 58 -4.62 -10.87 -6.03
CA ALA A 58 -3.64 -11.81 -5.52
C ALA A 58 -3.69 -13.12 -6.32
N PHE A 59 -2.54 -13.54 -6.82
CA PHE A 59 -2.31 -14.88 -7.35
C PHE A 59 -1.75 -15.71 -6.21
N GLU A 60 -2.60 -16.51 -5.58
CA GLU A 60 -2.17 -17.45 -4.55
C GLU A 60 -1.49 -18.64 -5.22
N LEU A 61 -0.26 -18.90 -4.80
CA LEU A 61 0.59 -19.96 -5.32
C LEU A 61 0.73 -21.08 -4.29
N PRO A 62 1.05 -22.31 -4.74
CA PRO A 62 1.29 -23.41 -3.83
C PRO A 62 2.36 -23.11 -2.79
N ARG A 63 2.25 -23.73 -1.61
CA ARG A 63 3.20 -23.58 -0.48
C ARG A 63 3.17 -22.22 0.20
N GLY A 64 2.08 -21.47 0.03
CA GLY A 64 1.85 -20.21 0.73
C GLY A 64 2.57 -19.02 0.12
N PHE A 65 3.03 -19.12 -1.13
CA PHE A 65 3.53 -17.95 -1.85
C PHE A 65 2.38 -17.20 -2.50
N ASP A 66 2.56 -15.91 -2.76
CA ASP A 66 1.60 -15.13 -3.54
C ASP A 66 2.27 -14.01 -4.33
N LEU A 67 1.62 -13.61 -5.42
CA LEU A 67 1.93 -12.38 -6.15
C LEU A 67 0.75 -11.43 -6.04
N ARG A 68 1.00 -10.22 -5.57
CA ARG A 68 -0.02 -9.22 -5.28
C ARG A 68 0.16 -7.98 -6.12
N PHE A 69 -0.95 -7.48 -6.66
CA PHE A 69 -1.02 -6.22 -7.39
C PHE A 69 -2.14 -5.36 -6.84
N ALA A 70 -1.84 -4.15 -6.41
CA ALA A 70 -2.85 -3.21 -5.92
C ALA A 70 -2.81 -1.90 -6.71
N LEU A 71 -3.99 -1.34 -6.94
CA LEU A 71 -4.18 -0.01 -7.50
C LEU A 71 -5.28 0.67 -6.68
N ASP A 72 -4.98 1.84 -6.14
CA ASP A 72 -5.94 2.74 -5.52
C ASP A 72 -5.61 4.19 -5.84
N GLY A 73 -6.61 5.03 -5.68
CA GLY A 73 -6.46 6.47 -5.74
C GLY A 73 -7.44 7.14 -4.81
N GLY A 74 -7.04 8.32 -4.36
CA GLY A 74 -7.84 9.18 -3.53
C GLY A 74 -8.15 10.50 -4.22
N VAL A 75 -8.89 11.32 -3.50
CA VAL A 75 -9.13 12.70 -3.87
C VAL A 75 -8.82 13.54 -2.66
N ALA A 76 -7.74 14.32 -2.71
CA ALA A 76 -7.37 15.23 -1.64
C ALA A 76 -8.50 16.26 -1.47
N LEU A 77 -9.15 16.23 -0.30
CA LEU A 77 -10.18 17.19 0.05
C LEU A 77 -9.53 18.37 0.76
N GLY A 78 -9.56 19.54 0.12
CA GLY A 78 -8.96 20.78 0.61
C GLY A 78 -9.53 22.00 -0.10
N GLU A 79 -8.76 23.08 -0.16
CA GLU A 79 -9.15 24.29 -0.91
C GLU A 79 -9.09 24.06 -2.43
N ASP A 80 -8.15 23.24 -2.91
CA ASP A 80 -8.09 22.72 -4.27
C ASP A 80 -8.22 21.19 -4.28
N ILE A 81 -8.94 20.66 -5.27
CA ILE A 81 -9.16 19.22 -5.44
C ILE A 81 -7.96 18.61 -6.18
N GLY A 82 -7.17 17.81 -5.48
CA GLY A 82 -6.08 17.02 -6.06
C GLY A 82 -6.45 15.54 -6.22
N PHE A 83 -5.81 14.85 -7.16
CA PHE A 83 -5.97 13.41 -7.36
C PHE A 83 -4.64 12.69 -7.18
N ASP A 84 -4.60 11.76 -6.22
CA ASP A 84 -3.47 10.88 -5.96
C ASP A 84 -3.77 9.47 -6.48
N TYR A 85 -2.72 8.72 -6.77
CA TYR A 85 -2.84 7.28 -7.03
C TYR A 85 -1.60 6.53 -6.55
N GLN A 86 -1.77 5.26 -6.26
CA GLN A 86 -0.66 4.35 -6.00
C GLN A 86 -0.81 3.02 -6.72
N VAL A 87 0.35 2.47 -7.08
CA VAL A 87 0.48 1.14 -7.67
C VAL A 87 1.44 0.33 -6.81
N VAL A 88 1.03 -0.88 -6.45
CA VAL A 88 1.84 -1.83 -5.68
C VAL A 88 1.97 -3.12 -6.46
N ALA A 89 3.18 -3.67 -6.50
CA ALA A 89 3.46 -5.02 -6.95
C ALA A 89 4.35 -5.72 -5.94
N ALA A 90 3.95 -6.89 -5.47
CA ALA A 90 4.63 -7.53 -4.36
C ALA A 90 4.62 -9.06 -4.42
N PHE A 91 5.63 -9.66 -3.79
CA PHE A 91 5.75 -11.09 -3.59
C PHE A 91 5.62 -11.41 -2.11
N GLY A 92 4.66 -12.27 -1.78
CA GLY A 92 4.34 -12.69 -0.43
C GLY A 92 4.78 -14.11 -0.15
N TRP A 93 5.08 -14.38 1.12
CA TRP A 93 5.22 -15.74 1.65
C TRP A 93 4.56 -15.85 3.03
N ARG A 94 3.48 -16.62 3.08
CA ARG A 94 2.84 -17.09 4.30
C ARG A 94 3.63 -18.27 4.85
N PHE A 95 4.34 -18.07 5.96
CA PHE A 95 5.15 -19.11 6.60
C PHE A 95 4.43 -19.77 7.79
N ALA A 96 3.35 -19.16 8.28
CA ALA A 96 2.46 -19.71 9.31
C ALA A 96 1.00 -19.50 8.93
N ASP A 97 0.08 -20.25 9.56
CA ASP A 97 -1.36 -20.20 9.23
C ASP A 97 -1.94 -18.77 9.26
N ASN A 98 -1.40 -17.90 10.13
CA ASN A 98 -1.88 -16.55 10.38
C ASN A 98 -0.83 -15.44 10.12
N VAL A 99 0.39 -15.78 9.68
CA VAL A 99 1.46 -14.79 9.49
C VAL A 99 2.22 -15.04 8.19
N GLY A 100 2.50 -13.95 7.48
CA GLY A 100 3.37 -13.92 6.31
C GLY A 100 4.27 -12.69 6.29
N ILE A 101 5.18 -12.68 5.33
CA ILE A 101 5.98 -11.52 4.96
C ILE A 101 5.73 -11.18 3.50
N GLU A 102 5.96 -9.93 3.13
CA GLU A 102 5.88 -9.47 1.75
C GLU A 102 7.07 -8.55 1.46
N ILE A 103 7.58 -8.61 0.23
CA ILE A 103 8.51 -7.64 -0.32
C ILE A 103 7.99 -7.20 -1.68
N GLY A 104 8.06 -5.90 -1.95
CA GLY A 104 7.50 -5.37 -3.18
C GLY A 104 8.06 -4.03 -3.57
N PHE A 105 7.49 -3.50 -4.64
CA PHE A 105 7.72 -2.15 -5.12
C PHE A 105 6.41 -1.38 -5.08
N ARG A 106 6.48 -0.14 -4.57
CA ARG A 106 5.36 0.79 -4.51
C ARG A 106 5.72 2.04 -5.28
N HIS A 107 4.78 2.54 -6.07
CA HIS A 107 4.80 3.86 -6.66
C HIS A 107 3.58 4.62 -6.13
N ILE A 108 3.77 5.86 -5.70
CA ILE A 108 2.71 6.76 -5.25
C ILE A 108 2.91 8.13 -5.89
N SER A 109 1.85 8.68 -6.46
CA SER A 109 1.78 10.04 -6.98
C SER A 109 0.98 10.89 -6.01
N PHE A 110 1.48 12.09 -5.74
CA PHE A 110 0.86 13.08 -4.87
C PHE A 110 0.54 14.32 -5.68
N ASP A 111 -0.67 14.80 -5.51
CA ASP A 111 -1.14 16.10 -5.99
C ASP A 111 -1.88 16.74 -4.82
N VAL A 112 -1.16 17.53 -4.02
CA VAL A 112 -1.68 18.15 -2.81
C VAL A 112 -1.41 19.65 -2.82
N ASN A 113 -2.43 20.44 -2.45
CA ASN A 113 -2.35 21.90 -2.43
C ASN A 113 -3.08 22.47 -1.20
N ASP A 114 -2.44 23.43 -0.54
CA ASP A 114 -2.99 24.26 0.53
C ASP A 114 -2.39 25.68 0.47
N ASN A 115 -2.97 26.64 1.18
CA ASN A 115 -2.62 28.07 1.15
C ASN A 115 -1.13 28.38 1.26
N ASP A 116 -0.40 27.57 2.04
CA ASP A 116 1.01 27.79 2.34
C ASP A 116 1.95 26.77 1.64
N PHE A 117 1.41 25.71 1.03
CA PHE A 117 2.20 24.61 0.46
C PHE A 117 1.49 23.86 -0.67
N ALA A 118 2.14 23.78 -1.84
CA ALA A 118 1.71 22.96 -2.97
C ALA A 118 2.80 21.96 -3.34
N PHE A 119 2.43 20.69 -3.48
CA PHE A 119 3.33 19.62 -3.89
C PHE A 119 2.68 18.72 -4.94
N ASP A 120 3.29 18.73 -6.13
CA ASP A 120 3.04 17.80 -7.23
C ASP A 120 4.32 16.97 -7.41
N GLY A 121 4.21 15.67 -7.18
CA GLY A 121 5.35 14.78 -7.24
C GLY A 121 5.00 13.32 -7.07
N TRP A 122 6.03 12.48 -7.08
CA TRP A 122 5.87 11.04 -6.91
C TRP A 122 7.02 10.47 -6.08
N ALA A 123 6.73 9.38 -5.38
CA ALA A 123 7.71 8.57 -4.69
C ALA A 123 7.59 7.12 -5.16
N ALA A 124 8.72 6.45 -5.34
CA ALA A 124 8.72 5.03 -5.66
C ALA A 124 9.89 4.31 -4.99
N GLY A 125 9.66 3.08 -4.54
CA GLY A 125 10.68 2.34 -3.82
C GLY A 125 10.28 0.93 -3.42
N LEU A 126 11.27 0.22 -2.90
CA LEU A 126 11.06 -1.09 -2.29
C LEU A 126 10.41 -0.94 -0.92
N PHE A 127 9.55 -1.88 -0.57
CA PHE A 127 9.02 -2.00 0.78
C PHE A 127 9.03 -3.46 1.24
N GLY A 128 8.99 -3.65 2.55
CA GLY A 128 8.75 -4.93 3.19
C GLY A 128 7.63 -4.81 4.20
N SER A 129 6.80 -5.84 4.34
CA SER A 129 5.68 -5.85 5.29
C SER A 129 5.53 -7.20 5.99
N ILE A 130 4.82 -7.18 7.11
CA ILE A 130 4.32 -8.37 7.81
C ILE A 130 2.82 -8.42 7.55
N VAL A 131 2.32 -9.57 7.11
CA VAL A 131 0.92 -9.80 6.79
C VAL A 131 0.30 -10.69 7.85
N ILE A 132 -0.85 -10.29 8.40
CA ILE A 132 -1.62 -11.06 9.38
C ILE A 132 -2.93 -11.52 8.71
N TYR A 133 -3.19 -12.82 8.75
CA TYR A 133 -4.39 -13.44 8.17
C TYR A 133 -5.39 -13.79 9.29
N PHE A 134 -6.70 -13.61 9.01
CA PHE A 134 -7.81 -13.84 9.95
C PHE A 134 -8.75 -14.95 9.47
#